data_AF-A0A060CJU8-F1
#
_entry.id   AF-A0A060CJU8-F1
#
_cell.length_a   1.000
_cell.length_b   1.000
_cell.length_c   1.000
_cell.angle_alpha   90.00
_cell.angle_beta   90.00
_cell.angle_gamma   90.00
#
_symmetry.space_group_name_H-M   'P 1'
#
loop_
_entity.id
_entity.type
_entity.pdbx_description
1 polymer ?
#
loop_
_entity_poly.entity_id
_entity_poly.type
_entity_poly.pdbx_seq_one_letter_code
_entity_poly.pdbx_strand_id
1 'polypeptide(L)'
;MSGQEKRLMVMAGGTGGHVFPGLAVAHHLMDQGWQVRWLGTADRMEADLVPKHGIDIDFIQISGLRGKGLKALLLAPLRIFNAWRQARAIMQRFKPDVVLGMGGYVSGPGGLAAWSLGIPVVLHEQTVLPG
;
A
#
# COMPACT_ATOMS: atom_id res chain seq x y z
N MET A 1 10.94 28.33 4.33
CA MET A 1 10.52 27.30 3.35
C MET A 1 9.04 27.06 3.59
N SER A 2 8.15 27.37 2.63
CA SER A 2 6.72 27.03 2.75
C SER A 2 6.61 25.52 2.98
N GLY A 3 6.19 25.02 4.15
CA GLY A 3 4.89 25.28 4.76
C GLY A 3 3.82 24.29 4.27
N GLN A 4 4.20 23.29 3.47
CA GLN A 4 3.29 22.23 3.04
C GLN A 4 3.63 20.94 3.77
N GLU A 5 2.65 20.42 4.51
CA GLU A 5 2.70 19.13 5.19
C GLU A 5 2.84 18.02 4.14
N LYS A 6 3.99 17.32 4.16
CA LYS A 6 4.31 16.27 3.19
C LYS A 6 3.49 15.02 3.47
N ARG A 7 3.06 14.33 2.42
CA ARG A 7 2.16 13.18 2.50
C ARG A 7 2.81 11.91 1.97
N LEU A 8 2.90 10.90 2.81
CA LEU A 8 3.34 9.56 2.46
C LEU A 8 2.15 8.60 2.44
N MET A 9 2.07 7.77 1.40
CA MET A 9 1.24 6.57 1.42
C MET A 9 2.10 5.31 1.49
N VAL A 10 1.97 4.54 2.57
CA VAL A 10 2.62 3.23 2.70
C VAL A 10 1.70 2.15 2.13
N MET A 11 2.23 1.29 1.26
CA MET A 11 1.55 0.14 0.68
C MET A 11 2.21 -1.13 1.19
N ALA A 12 1.52 -1.85 2.07
CA ALA A 12 2.06 -3.05 2.67
C ALA A 12 0.92 -3.91 3.23
N GLY A 13 1.05 -5.23 3.13
CA GLY A 13 0.05 -6.14 3.68
C GLY A 13 0.43 -7.61 3.61
N GLY A 14 -0.38 -8.43 4.27
CA GLY A 14 -0.31 -9.89 4.22
C GLY A 14 0.47 -10.55 5.36
N THR A 15 1.69 -10.09 5.67
CA THR A 15 2.55 -10.64 6.73
C THR A 15 3.24 -9.55 7.54
N GLY A 16 3.69 -9.89 8.76
CA GLY A 16 4.45 -8.98 9.61
C GLY A 16 5.76 -8.52 8.98
N GLY A 17 6.36 -9.35 8.12
CA GLY A 17 7.56 -9.03 7.34
C GLY A 17 7.40 -7.67 6.67
N HIS A 18 6.38 -7.48 5.83
CA HIS A 18 6.15 -6.22 5.12
C HIS A 18 5.65 -5.08 6.03
N VAL A 19 4.80 -5.42 7.01
CA VAL A 19 4.09 -4.42 7.81
C VAL A 19 5.01 -3.73 8.83
N PHE A 20 5.87 -4.46 9.54
CA PHE A 20 6.67 -3.85 10.62
C PHE A 20 7.72 -2.84 10.11
N PRO A 21 8.49 -3.10 9.04
CA PRO A 21 9.40 -2.11 8.49
C PRO A 21 8.66 -0.91 7.89
N GLY A 22 7.46 -1.13 7.33
CA GLY A 22 6.59 -0.04 6.88
C GLY A 22 6.15 0.88 8.03
N LEU A 23 5.77 0.29 9.18
CA LEU A 23 5.44 1.04 10.39
C LEU A 23 6.66 1.82 10.93
N ALA A 24 7.85 1.22 10.90
CA ALA A 24 9.07 1.90 11.33
C ALA A 24 9.36 3.17 10.49
N VAL A 25 9.23 3.07 9.16
CA VAL A 25 9.41 4.24 8.28
C VAL A 25 8.28 5.26 8.47
N ALA A 26 7.04 4.80 8.64
CA ALA A 26 5.88 5.67 8.89
C ALA A 26 6.09 6.53 10.14
N HIS A 27 6.40 5.91 11.28
CA HIS A 27 6.61 6.62 12.55
C HIS A 27 7.77 7.62 12.44
N HIS A 28 8.89 7.21 11.85
CA HIS A 28 10.04 8.08 11.68
C HIS A 28 9.72 9.35 10.87
N LEU A 29 8.83 9.27 9.88
CA LEU A 29 8.42 10.42 9.08
C LEU A 29 7.30 11.23 9.76
N MET A 30 6.41 10.58 10.51
CA MET A 30 5.44 11.28 11.36
C MET A 30 6.13 12.18 12.39
N ASP A 31 7.22 11.71 13.01
CA ASP A 31 8.05 12.50 13.94
C ASP A 31 8.68 13.74 13.28
N GLN A 32 8.82 13.71 11.95
CA GLN A 32 9.31 14.83 11.13
C GLN A 32 8.17 15.71 10.59
N GLY A 33 6.93 15.49 11.03
CA GLY A 33 5.75 16.24 10.62
C GLY A 33 5.15 15.83 9.27
N TRP A 34 5.39 14.59 8.82
CA TRP A 34 4.71 14.06 7.64
C TRP A 34 3.33 13.50 8.01
N GLN A 35 2.37 13.71 7.12
CA GLN A 35 1.09 13.02 7.17
C GLN A 35 1.23 11.64 6.52
N VAL A 36 0.92 10.58 7.26
CA VAL A 36 1.04 9.21 6.77
C VAL A 36 -0.33 8.55 6.66
N ARG A 37 -0.54 7.83 5.57
CA ARG A 37 -1.71 6.98 5.35
C ARG A 37 -1.28 5.62 4.82
N TRP A 38 -2.04 4.59 5.16
CA TRP A 38 -1.75 3.23 4.77
C TRP A 38 -2.72 2.74 3.71
N LEU A 39 -2.23 1.94 2.76
CA LEU A 39 -3.02 1.20 1.79
C LEU A 39 -2.84 -0.29 2.04
N GLY A 40 -3.92 -0.98 2.38
CA GLY A 40 -3.88 -2.40 2.75
C GLY A 40 -5.10 -3.18 2.30
N THR A 41 -5.30 -4.36 2.89
CA THR A 41 -6.45 -5.24 2.67
C THR A 41 -7.23 -5.44 3.98
N ALA A 42 -8.55 -5.47 3.90
CA ALA A 42 -9.42 -5.48 5.09
C ALA A 42 -9.44 -6.85 5.82
N ASP A 43 -8.99 -7.92 5.17
CA ASP A 43 -9.03 -9.30 5.65
C ASP A 43 -7.68 -9.77 6.24
N ARG A 44 -6.77 -8.84 6.55
CA ARG A 44 -5.39 -9.14 6.95
C ARG A 44 -4.95 -8.34 8.15
N MET A 45 -3.82 -8.75 8.75
CA MET A 45 -3.33 -8.22 10.02
C MET A 45 -3.13 -6.70 10.03
N GLU A 46 -2.82 -6.08 8.87
CA GLU A 46 -2.65 -4.64 8.78
C GLU A 46 -3.94 -3.87 9.13
N ALA A 47 -5.12 -4.46 8.88
CA ALA A 47 -6.40 -3.84 9.17
C ALA A 47 -6.60 -3.56 10.68
N ASP A 48 -6.05 -4.42 11.53
CA ASP A 48 -6.10 -4.27 12.98
C ASP A 48 -4.86 -3.59 13.56
N LEU A 49 -3.68 -3.90 13.00
CA LEU A 49 -2.40 -3.45 13.54
C LEU A 49 -2.15 -1.97 13.24
N VAL A 50 -2.35 -1.53 12.00
CA VAL A 50 -2.01 -0.16 11.58
C VAL A 50 -2.81 0.91 12.33
N PRO A 51 -4.14 0.77 12.52
CA PRO A 51 -4.90 1.74 13.31
C PRO A 51 -4.46 1.84 14.77
N LYS A 52 -3.99 0.72 15.38
CA LYS A 52 -3.45 0.72 16.75
C LYS A 52 -2.17 1.54 16.88
N HIS A 53 -1.48 1.78 15.77
CA HIS A 53 -0.32 2.66 15.70
C HIS A 53 -0.68 4.11 15.31
N GLY A 54 -1.96 4.48 15.30
CA GLY A 54 -2.41 5.86 15.04
C GLY A 54 -2.31 6.29 13.57
N ILE A 55 -2.28 5.33 12.64
CA ILE A 55 -2.22 5.59 11.20
C ILE A 55 -3.55 5.20 10.56
N ASP A 56 -4.12 6.12 9.78
CA ASP A 56 -5.30 5.85 8.96
C ASP A 56 -4.99 4.82 7.87
N ILE A 57 -5.89 3.87 7.66
CA ILE A 57 -5.78 2.85 6.62
C ILE A 57 -6.97 2.90 5.66
N ASP A 58 -6.67 2.89 4.36
CA ASP A 58 -7.63 2.64 3.29
C ASP A 58 -7.44 1.22 2.75
N PHE A 59 -8.55 0.60 2.34
CA PHE A 59 -8.57 -0.78 1.89
C PHE A 59 -8.86 -0.90 0.40
N ILE A 60 -8.18 -1.83 -0.25
CA ILE A 60 -8.51 -2.29 -1.60
C ILE A 60 -8.80 -3.78 -1.61
N GLN A 61 -9.61 -4.22 -2.57
CA GLN A 61 -9.96 -5.62 -2.74
C GLN A 61 -8.96 -6.34 -3.64
N ILE A 62 -7.90 -6.88 -3.03
CA ILE A 62 -6.94 -7.73 -3.73
C ILE A 62 -6.53 -8.90 -2.83
N SER A 63 -6.31 -10.06 -3.43
CA SER A 63 -5.83 -11.22 -2.70
C SER A 63 -4.90 -12.04 -3.56
N GLY A 64 -4.01 -12.79 -2.91
CA GLY A 64 -3.07 -13.66 -3.60
C GLY A 64 -3.73 -14.69 -4.50
N LEU A 65 -3.06 -14.99 -5.61
CA LEU A 65 -3.47 -16.00 -6.58
C LEU A 65 -2.77 -17.35 -6.34
N ARG A 66 -1.74 -17.39 -5.49
CA ARG A 66 -0.96 -18.60 -5.22
C ARG A 66 -1.86 -19.66 -4.59
N GLY A 67 -1.89 -20.84 -5.22
CA GLY A 67 -2.75 -21.95 -4.79
C GLY A 67 -4.24 -21.80 -5.15
N LYS A 68 -4.64 -20.77 -5.89
CA LYS A 68 -6.03 -20.61 -6.35
C LYS A 68 -6.27 -21.33 -7.69
N GLY A 69 -7.41 -22.00 -7.82
CA GLY A 69 -7.77 -22.77 -9.02
C GLY A 69 -7.98 -21.91 -10.29
N LEU A 70 -8.14 -22.57 -11.43
CA LEU A 70 -8.20 -21.94 -12.77
C LEU A 70 -9.22 -20.79 -12.88
N LYS A 71 -10.39 -20.92 -12.24
CA LYS A 71 -11.41 -19.84 -12.20
C LYS A 71 -10.88 -18.55 -11.56
N ALA A 72 -10.05 -18.65 -10.53
CA ALA A 72 -9.49 -17.49 -9.86
C ALA A 72 -8.41 -16.79 -10.70
N LEU A 73 -7.66 -17.54 -11.50
CA LEU A 73 -6.71 -17.00 -12.47
C LEU A 73 -7.42 -16.27 -13.60
N LEU A 74 -8.52 -16.83 -14.13
CA LEU A 74 -9.33 -16.17 -15.16
C LEU A 74 -9.95 -14.85 -14.69
N LEU A 75 -10.35 -14.78 -13.41
CA LEU A 75 -10.88 -13.55 -12.81
C LEU A 75 -9.79 -12.58 -12.32
N ALA A 76 -8.52 -12.98 -12.34
CA ALA A 76 -7.43 -12.17 -11.81
C ALA A 76 -7.28 -10.81 -12.50
N PRO A 77 -7.35 -10.69 -13.85
CA PRO A 77 -7.24 -9.38 -14.52
C PRO A 77 -8.33 -8.41 -14.08
N LEU A 78 -9.58 -8.88 -13.95
CA LEU A 78 -10.70 -8.06 -13.49
C LEU A 78 -10.51 -7.60 -12.04
N ARG A 79 -10.02 -8.48 -11.16
CA ARG A 79 -9.73 -8.14 -9.76
C ARG A 79 -8.59 -7.12 -9.65
N ILE A 80 -7.52 -7.31 -10.40
CA ILE A 80 -6.38 -6.37 -10.44
C ILE A 80 -6.85 -5.01 -10.96
N PHE A 81 -7.64 -4.97 -12.03
CA PHE A 81 -8.17 -3.73 -12.58
C PHE A 81 -9.06 -2.98 -11.58
N ASN A 82 -9.93 -3.71 -10.86
CA ASN A 82 -10.75 -3.12 -9.80
C ASN A 82 -9.91 -2.60 -8.64
N ALA A 83 -8.92 -3.36 -8.18
CA ALA A 83 -7.99 -2.93 -7.13
C ALA A 83 -7.19 -1.69 -7.54
N TRP A 84 -6.73 -1.63 -8.78
CA TRP A 84 -6.05 -0.46 -9.36
C TRP A 84 -6.97 0.77 -9.36
N ARG A 85 -8.23 0.64 -9.80
CA ARG A 85 -9.21 1.74 -9.75
C ARG A 85 -9.47 2.23 -8.33
N GLN A 86 -9.60 1.33 -7.37
CA GLN A 86 -9.79 1.67 -5.96
C GLN A 86 -8.58 2.44 -5.41
N ALA A 87 -7.37 1.92 -5.62
CA ALA A 87 -6.13 2.57 -5.21
C ALA A 87 -5.98 3.97 -5.86
N ARG A 88 -6.28 4.09 -7.15
CA ARG A 88 -6.24 5.38 -7.86
C ARG A 88 -7.21 6.39 -7.26
N ALA A 89 -8.43 5.97 -6.94
CA ALA A 89 -9.43 6.85 -6.30
C ALA A 89 -9.00 7.29 -4.88
N ILE A 90 -8.39 6.38 -4.12
CA ILE A 90 -7.83 6.70 -2.79
C ILE A 90 -6.70 7.73 -2.91
N MET A 91 -5.75 7.50 -3.83
CA MET A 91 -4.63 8.42 -4.07
C MET A 91 -5.06 9.78 -4.59
N GLN A 92 -6.13 9.86 -5.41
CA GLN A 92 -6.68 11.14 -5.86
C GLN A 92 -7.33 11.96 -4.72
N ARG A 93 -7.90 11.28 -3.70
CA ARG A 93 -8.45 11.95 -2.51
C ARG A 93 -7.36 12.38 -1.54
N PHE A 94 -6.44 11.47 -1.22
CA PHE A 94 -5.37 11.73 -0.26
C PHE A 94 -4.27 12.63 -0.82
N LYS A 95 -3.97 12.51 -2.12
CA LYS A 95 -2.91 13.22 -2.84
C LYS A 95 -1.53 13.04 -2.18
N PRO A 96 -1.00 11.81 -2.10
CA PRO A 96 0.33 11.59 -1.54
C PRO A 96 1.40 12.20 -2.45
N ASP A 97 2.45 12.76 -1.84
CA ASP A 97 3.62 13.29 -2.56
C ASP A 97 4.55 12.15 -3.01
N VAL A 98 4.51 11.01 -2.30
CA VAL A 98 5.27 9.80 -2.60
C VAL A 98 4.54 8.58 -2.03
N VAL A 99 4.71 7.44 -2.68
CA VAL A 99 4.26 6.14 -2.15
C VAL A 99 5.45 5.23 -1.85
N LEU A 100 5.34 4.46 -0.78
CA LEU A 100 6.34 3.46 -0.36
C LEU A 100 5.71 2.07 -0.40
N GLY A 101 6.16 1.20 -1.30
CA GLY A 101 5.77 -0.20 -1.36
C GLY A 101 6.72 -1.09 -0.57
N MET A 102 6.21 -1.80 0.44
CA MET A 102 6.98 -2.75 1.26
C MET A 102 6.73 -4.22 0.87
N GLY A 103 6.07 -4.45 -0.27
CA GLY A 103 5.69 -5.78 -0.73
C GLY A 103 4.23 -6.15 -0.46
N GLY A 104 3.87 -7.41 -0.74
CA GLY A 104 2.51 -7.93 -0.63
C GLY A 104 1.60 -7.57 -1.82
N TYR A 105 0.43 -8.24 -1.89
CA TYR A 105 -0.48 -8.14 -3.04
C TYR A 105 -1.12 -6.76 -3.24
N VAL A 106 -1.07 -5.88 -2.23
CA VAL A 106 -1.54 -4.49 -2.32
C VAL A 106 -0.58 -3.60 -3.12
N SER A 107 0.73 -3.86 -3.02
CA SER A 107 1.78 -3.02 -3.62
C SER A 107 1.76 -3.03 -5.15
N GLY A 108 1.30 -4.11 -5.78
CA GLY A 108 1.17 -4.20 -7.24
C GLY A 108 0.16 -3.20 -7.82
N PRO A 109 -1.16 -3.36 -7.57
CA PRO A 109 -2.17 -2.41 -8.04
C PRO A 109 -2.00 -1.01 -7.47
N GLY A 110 -1.49 -0.88 -6.23
CA GLY A 110 -1.16 0.40 -5.62
C GLY A 110 -0.03 1.14 -6.36
N GLY A 111 1.08 0.46 -6.64
CA GLY A 111 2.20 1.02 -7.40
C GLY A 111 1.81 1.42 -8.81
N LEU A 112 1.01 0.59 -9.51
CA LEU A 112 0.45 0.94 -10.81
C LEU A 112 -0.47 2.16 -10.75
N ALA A 113 -1.27 2.30 -9.69
CA ALA A 113 -2.13 3.46 -9.49
C ALA A 113 -1.31 4.73 -9.29
N ALA A 114 -0.29 4.70 -8.43
CA ALA A 114 0.62 5.82 -8.19
C ALA A 114 1.35 6.25 -9.47
N TRP A 115 1.93 5.28 -10.20
CA TRP A 115 2.60 5.54 -11.47
C TRP A 115 1.65 6.17 -12.50
N SER A 116 0.42 5.67 -12.62
CA SER A 116 -0.59 6.23 -13.53
C SER A 116 -1.06 7.65 -13.16
N LEU A 117 -0.75 8.11 -11.96
CA LEU A 117 -1.05 9.47 -11.47
C LEU A 117 0.18 10.38 -11.48
N GLY A 118 1.35 9.88 -11.90
CA GLY A 118 2.61 10.62 -11.83
C GLY A 118 3.17 10.78 -10.41
N ILE A 119 2.71 9.97 -9.45
CA ILE A 119 3.21 9.99 -8.07
C ILE A 119 4.47 9.12 -8.00
N PRO A 120 5.60 9.63 -7.44
CA PRO A 120 6.82 8.86 -7.24
C PRO A 120 6.58 7.57 -6.43
N VAL A 121 7.16 6.46 -6.90
CA VAL A 121 7.06 5.14 -6.26
C VAL A 121 8.42 4.72 -5.74
N VAL A 122 8.51 4.47 -4.42
CA VAL A 122 9.68 3.87 -3.78
C VAL A 122 9.33 2.45 -3.38
N LEU A 123 10.22 1.49 -3.67
CA LEU A 123 10.03 0.09 -3.30
C LEU A 123 11.12 -0.35 -2.34
N HIS A 124 10.73 -1.13 -1.33
CA HIS A 124 11.64 -1.78 -0.40
C HIS A 124 11.37 -3.28 -0.41
N GLU A 125 12.34 -4.03 -0.90
CA GLU A 125 12.31 -5.49 -0.93
C GLU A 125 13.12 -6.04 0.24
N GLN A 126 12.47 -6.82 1.11
CA GLN A 126 13.05 -7.32 2.35
C GLN A 126 13.80 -8.63 2.15
N THR A 127 13.45 -9.35 1.09
CA THR A 127 13.94 -10.70 0.84
C THR A 127 15.08 -10.71 -0.16
N VAL A 128 16.02 -11.64 0.01
CA VAL A 128 17.17 -11.82 -0.90
C VAL A 128 16.71 -12.32 -2.28
N LEU A 129 15.55 -12.96 -2.36
CA LEU A 129 14.91 -13.42 -3.59
C LEU A 129 13.55 -12.72 -3.76
N PRO A 130 13.41 -11.76 -4.71
CA PRO A 130 12.14 -11.09 -4.94
C PRO A 130 11.05 -12.08 -5.38
N GLY A 131 9.84 -11.90 -4.85
CA GLY A 131 8.69 -12.81 -5.06
C GLY A 131 7.79 -12.47 -6.24
#